data_AF-A0A554MML9-F1
#
_entry.id   AF-A0A554MML9-F1
#
_cell.length_a   1.000
_cell.length_b   1.000
_cell.length_c   1.000
_cell.angle_alpha   90.00
_cell.angle_beta   90.00
_cell.angle_gamma   90.00
#
_symmetry.space_group_name_H-M   'P 1'
#
loop_
_entity.id
_entity.type
_entity.pdbx_description
1 polymer ?
#
loop_
_entity_poly.entity_id
_entity_poly.type
_entity_poly.pdbx_seq_one_letter_code
_entity_poly.pdbx_strand_id
1 'polypeptide(L)'
;MVQVFSKKFKDDFRARVVAVVKKIPRGKTMSYGQVALAAGRPNAGRAVGTIMAGNQDKGVPCHRVIRSDGKIGGYNGLRDGLSKEELLRKEGAIK
;
A
#
# COMPACT_ATOMS: atom_id res chain seq x y z
N MET A 1 43.30 5.13 -7.35
CA MET A 1 42.08 5.53 -8.09
C MET A 1 40.92 4.69 -7.54
N VAL A 2 40.24 5.24 -6.54
CA VAL A 2 39.28 4.49 -5.71
C VAL A 2 37.95 4.39 -6.45
N GLN A 3 37.52 3.17 -6.79
CA GLN A 3 36.12 2.95 -7.16
C GLN A 3 35.26 3.04 -5.89
N VAL A 4 34.81 4.25 -5.58
CA VAL A 4 33.76 4.49 -4.59
C VAL A 4 32.40 4.26 -5.24
N PHE A 5 32.02 2.99 -5.37
CA PHE A 5 30.62 2.61 -5.50
C PHE A 5 29.93 2.83 -4.14
N SER A 6 29.60 4.08 -3.84
CA SER A 6 28.79 4.40 -2.66
C SER A 6 27.71 5.42 -3.02
N LYS A 7 26.80 5.03 -3.92
CA LYS A 7 25.41 5.43 -3.77
C LYS A 7 24.71 4.33 -2.98
N LYS A 8 24.81 4.41 -1.65
CA LYS A 8 23.86 3.77 -0.74
C LYS A 8 22.47 4.11 -1.29
N PHE A 9 21.77 3.15 -1.87
CA PHE A 9 20.34 3.29 -2.13
C PHE A 9 19.74 3.62 -0.77
N LYS A 10 19.36 4.89 -0.58
CA LYS A 10 18.52 5.27 0.55
C LYS A 10 17.19 4.60 0.23
N ASP A 11 17.08 3.37 0.72
CA ASP A 11 16.00 2.45 0.49
C ASP A 11 14.73 3.15 0.97
N ASP A 12 14.02 3.82 0.07
CA ASP A 12 12.90 4.67 0.43
C ASP A 12 11.75 3.77 0.88
N PHE A 13 11.36 3.91 2.15
CA PHE A 13 10.27 3.13 2.71
C PHE A 13 8.98 3.30 1.87
N ARG A 14 8.75 4.50 1.31
CA ARG A 14 7.63 4.72 0.39
C ARG A 14 7.76 3.89 -0.88
N ALA A 15 8.92 3.88 -1.53
CA ALA A 15 9.16 3.04 -2.71
C ALA A 15 8.93 1.55 -2.43
N ARG A 16 9.42 1.02 -1.29
CA ARG A 16 9.16 -0.38 -0.90
C ARG A 16 7.69 -0.65 -0.62
N VAL A 17 6.99 0.24 0.07
CA VAL A 17 5.55 0.14 0.31
C VAL A 17 4.80 0.08 -1.02
N VAL A 18 5.11 0.97 -1.97
CA VAL A 18 4.48 0.97 -3.31
C VAL A 18 4.76 -0.34 -4.04
N ALA A 19 6.00 -0.85 -4.00
CA ALA A 19 6.37 -2.11 -4.63
C ALA A 19 5.61 -3.31 -4.04
N VAL A 20 5.41 -3.34 -2.71
CA VAL A 20 4.58 -4.36 -2.04
C VAL A 20 3.13 -4.26 -2.48
N VAL A 21 2.55 -3.05 -2.46
CA VAL A 21 1.13 -2.85 -2.78
C VAL A 21 0.82 -3.19 -4.24
N LYS A 22 1.71 -2.88 -5.19
CA LYS A 22 1.55 -3.28 -6.60
C LYS A 22 1.49 -4.80 -6.80
N LYS A 23 2.02 -5.60 -5.87
CA LYS A 23 2.00 -7.06 -5.92
C LYS A 23 0.76 -7.69 -5.31
N ILE A 24 -0.11 -6.93 -4.63
CA ILE A 24 -1.34 -7.48 -4.03
C ILE A 24 -2.29 -7.88 -5.17
N PRO A 25 -2.65 -9.17 -5.33
CA PRO A 25 -3.51 -9.60 -6.43
C PRO A 25 -4.92 -9.00 -6.35
N ARG A 26 -5.62 -8.95 -7.49
CA ARG A 26 -7.05 -8.61 -7.54
C ARG A 26 -7.85 -9.57 -6.66
N GLY A 27 -8.81 -9.06 -5.91
CA GLY A 27 -9.64 -9.85 -4.99
C GLY A 27 -8.94 -10.28 -3.70
N LYS A 28 -7.71 -9.80 -3.46
CA LYS A 28 -6.96 -10.01 -2.23
C LYS A 28 -6.65 -8.67 -1.55
N THR A 29 -6.44 -8.73 -0.25
CA THR A 29 -6.11 -7.57 0.57
C THR A 29 -4.93 -7.88 1.48
N MET A 30 -4.26 -6.84 1.94
CA MET A 30 -3.30 -6.89 3.05
C MET A 30 -3.64 -5.82 4.06
N SER A 31 -3.34 -6.06 5.33
CA SER A 31 -3.45 -5.02 6.34
C SER A 31 -2.30 -4.00 6.22
N TYR A 32 -2.51 -2.78 6.70
CA TYR A 32 -1.44 -1.77 6.81
C TYR A 32 -0.19 -2.32 7.53
N GLY A 33 -0.37 -3.13 8.57
CA GLY A 33 0.72 -3.78 9.31
C GLY A 33 1.45 -4.83 8.48
N GLN A 34 0.72 -5.66 7.72
CA GLN A 34 1.31 -6.65 6.82
C GLN A 34 2.13 -5.99 5.71
N VAL A 35 1.64 -4.87 5.14
CA VAL A 35 2.40 -4.10 4.14
C VAL A 35 3.66 -3.50 4.76
N ALA A 36 3.57 -2.94 5.97
CA ALA A 36 4.72 -2.38 6.68
C ALA A 36 5.80 -3.45 6.96
N LEU A 37 5.38 -4.63 7.41
CA LEU A 37 6.24 -5.79 7.61
C LEU A 37 6.92 -6.21 6.31
N ALA A 38 6.15 -6.40 5.22
CA ALA A 38 6.68 -6.79 3.92
C ALA A 38 7.60 -5.71 3.29
N ALA A 39 7.39 -4.44 3.63
CA ALA A 39 8.26 -3.33 3.24
C ALA A 39 9.49 -3.16 4.15
N GLY A 40 9.75 -4.12 5.06
CA GLY A 40 10.95 -4.13 5.90
C GLY A 40 10.94 -3.14 7.07
N ARG A 41 9.76 -2.62 7.46
CA ARG A 41 9.61 -1.78 8.65
C ARG A 41 8.38 -2.21 9.46
N PRO A 42 8.50 -3.27 10.28
CA PRO A 42 7.43 -3.70 11.17
C PRO A 42 6.89 -2.54 12.03
N ASN A 43 5.62 -2.62 12.42
CA ASN A 43 4.91 -1.60 13.22
C ASN A 43 4.71 -0.22 12.53
N ALA A 44 5.15 -0.04 11.29
CA ALA A 44 4.95 1.21 10.53
C ALA A 44 3.60 1.32 9.79
N GLY A 45 2.55 0.63 10.27
CA GLY A 45 1.24 0.62 9.61
C GLY A 45 0.61 2.01 9.44
N ARG A 46 0.78 2.90 10.42
CA ARG A 46 0.31 4.31 10.30
C ARG A 46 1.00 5.03 9.15
N ALA A 47 2.31 4.85 8.98
CA ALA A 47 3.07 5.45 7.89
C ALA A 47 2.62 4.90 6.52
N VAL A 48 2.32 3.59 6.42
CA VAL A 48 1.69 3.01 5.22
C VAL A 48 0.37 3.70 4.93
N GLY A 49 -0.47 3.92 5.94
CA GLY A 49 -1.74 4.65 5.79
C GLY A 49 -1.55 6.04 5.18
N THR A 50 -0.60 6.83 5.70
CA THR A 50 -0.25 8.15 5.16
C THR A 50 0.23 8.07 3.71
N ILE A 51 1.09 7.09 3.38
CA ILE A 51 1.59 6.89 2.02
C ILE A 51 0.43 6.55 1.08
N MET A 52 -0.48 5.66 1.47
CA MET A 52 -1.65 5.29 0.66
C MET A 52 -2.61 6.47 0.45
N ALA A 53 -2.84 7.28 1.48
CA ALA A 53 -3.73 8.44 1.39
C ALA A 53 -3.19 9.55 0.47
N GLY A 54 -1.87 9.74 0.43
CA GLY A 54 -1.19 10.72 -0.42
C GLY A 54 -0.68 10.17 -1.75
N ASN A 55 -1.07 8.95 -2.14
CA ASN A 55 -0.62 8.36 -3.40
C ASN A 55 -1.58 8.67 -4.55
N GLN A 56 -1.11 9.43 -5.54
CA GLN A 56 -1.86 9.78 -6.75
C GLN A 56 -1.60 8.82 -7.93
N ASP A 57 -0.60 7.94 -7.82
CA ASP A 57 -0.29 6.95 -8.88
C ASP A 57 -1.42 5.92 -8.99
N LYS A 58 -2.16 5.99 -10.11
CA LYS A 58 -3.23 5.04 -10.45
C LYS A 58 -2.70 3.60 -10.66
N GLY A 59 -1.43 3.41 -10.97
CA GLY A 59 -0.82 2.08 -11.03
C GLY A 59 -0.75 1.36 -9.68
N VAL A 60 -0.96 2.04 -8.55
CA VAL A 60 -0.92 1.44 -7.21
C VAL A 60 -2.34 1.11 -6.73
N PRO A 61 -2.66 -0.17 -6.43
CA PRO A 61 -3.98 -0.56 -5.95
C PRO A 61 -4.14 -0.27 -4.44
N CYS A 62 -4.08 1.01 -4.05
CA CYS A 62 -4.14 1.45 -2.65
C CYS A 62 -5.40 0.97 -1.90
N HIS A 63 -6.51 0.75 -2.62
CA HIS A 63 -7.76 0.24 -2.06
C HIS A 63 -7.63 -1.18 -1.47
N ARG A 64 -6.64 -1.97 -1.92
CA ARG A 64 -6.38 -3.32 -1.40
C ARG A 64 -5.68 -3.36 -0.04
N VAL A 65 -5.28 -2.21 0.52
CA VAL A 65 -4.66 -2.11 1.85
C VAL A 65 -5.72 -1.74 2.89
N ILE A 66 -6.04 -2.61 3.84
CA ILE A 66 -7.16 -2.44 4.79
C ILE A 66 -6.73 -2.53 6.26
N ARG A 67 -7.68 -2.43 7.20
CA ARG A 67 -7.39 -2.63 8.63
C ARG A 67 -7.13 -4.11 8.92
N SER A 68 -6.44 -4.40 10.01
CA SER A 68 -6.15 -5.78 10.43
C SER A 68 -7.39 -6.54 10.92
N ASP A 69 -8.46 -5.84 11.32
CA ASP A 69 -9.75 -6.41 11.71
C ASP A 69 -10.66 -6.74 10.51
N GLY A 70 -10.13 -6.67 9.28
CA GLY A 70 -10.88 -6.93 8.05
C GLY A 70 -11.83 -5.79 7.62
N LYS A 71 -11.99 -4.74 8.43
CA LYS A 71 -12.84 -3.59 8.07
C LYS A 71 -12.14 -2.66 7.08
N ILE A 72 -12.95 -1.96 6.29
CA ILE A 72 -12.48 -0.90 5.41
C ILE A 72 -12.02 0.28 6.30
N GLY A 73 -10.72 0.59 6.23
CA GLY A 73 -10.08 1.61 7.06
C GLY A 73 -10.20 3.05 6.55
N GLY A 74 -9.59 3.97 7.32
CA GLY A 74 -9.79 5.43 7.28
C GLY A 74 -9.34 6.20 6.04
N TYR A 75 -9.22 5.56 4.88
CA TYR A 75 -9.16 6.28 3.60
C TYR A 75 -10.36 5.83 2.76
N ASN A 76 -11.45 6.58 2.88
CA ASN A 76 -12.59 6.55 1.97
C ASN A 76 -12.34 7.47 0.78
N GLY A 77 -11.13 7.43 0.20
CA GLY A 77 -10.85 8.21 -1.01
C GLY A 77 -11.62 7.63 -2.18
N LEU A 78 -12.28 8.50 -2.92
CA LEU A 78 -12.80 8.16 -4.23
C LEU A 78 -11.64 8.07 -5.20
N ARG A 79 -11.59 6.98 -5.96
CA ARG A 79 -10.68 6.85 -7.09
C ARG A 79 -11.49 6.56 -8.32
N ASP A 80 -11.32 7.41 -9.34
CA ASP A 80 -12.10 7.34 -10.58
C ASP A 80 -13.62 7.35 -10.30
N GLY A 81 -14.05 8.14 -9.30
CA GLY A 81 -15.44 8.26 -8.86
C GLY A 81 -15.95 7.13 -7.97
N LEU A 82 -15.15 6.09 -7.72
CA LEU A 82 -15.55 4.93 -6.91
C LEU A 82 -14.92 4.97 -5.53
N SER A 83 -15.71 4.65 -4.52
CA SER A 83 -15.19 4.42 -3.17
C SER A 83 -14.28 3.19 -3.13
N LYS A 84 -13.41 3.18 -2.12
CA LYS A 84 -12.60 2.01 -1.78
C LYS A 84 -13.44 0.74 -1.61
N GLU A 85 -14.63 0.86 -1.03
CA GLU A 85 -15.55 -0.26 -0.85
C GLU A 85 -16.06 -0.80 -2.20
N GLU A 86 -16.50 0.09 -3.09
CA GLU A 86 -16.99 -0.31 -4.41
C GLU A 86 -15.90 -0.99 -5.24
N LEU A 87 -14.66 -0.49 -5.18
CA LEU A 87 -13.53 -1.13 -5.85
C LEU A 87 -13.28 -2.53 -5.28
N LEU A 88 -13.31 -2.69 -3.96
CA LEU A 88 -13.13 -4.00 -3.31
C LEU A 88 -14.26 -4.98 -3.66
N ARG A 89 -15.52 -4.53 -3.73
CA ARG A 89 -16.66 -5.34 -4.18
C ARG A 89 -16.51 -5.76 -5.64
N LYS A 90 -16.17 -4.83 -6.54
CA LYS A 90 -15.92 -5.12 -7.98
C LYS A 90 -14.76 -6.09 -8.21
N GLU A 91 -13.83 -6.18 -7.27
CA GLU A 91 -12.75 -7.14 -7.31
C GLU A 91 -13.07 -8.49 -6.64
N GLY A 92 -14.22 -8.62 -5.98
CA GLY A 92 -14.59 -9.81 -5.22
C GLY A 92 -13.79 -9.98 -3.92
N ALA A 93 -13.18 -8.92 -3.41
CA ALA A 93 -12.38 -8.95 -2.19
C ALA A 93 -13.24 -8.93 -0.91
N ILE A 94 -14.46 -8.41 -1.02
CA ILE A 94 -15.49 -8.34 0.04
C ILE A 94 -16.85 -8.66 -0.59
N LYS A 95 -17.77 -9.19 0.22
CA LYS A 95 -19.15 -9.51 -0.20
C LYS A 95 -20.10 -8.36 0.11
#